data_AF-A0A3M1VGE7-F1
#
_entry.id   AF-A0A3M1VGE7-F1
#
_cell.length_a   1.000
_cell.length_b   1.000
_cell.length_c   1.000
_cell.angle_alpha   90.00
_cell.angle_beta   90.00
_cell.angle_gamma   90.00
#
_symmetry.space_group_name_H-M   'P 1'
#
loop_
_entity.id
_entity.type
_entity.pdbx_description
1 polymer ?
#
loop_
_entity_poly.entity_id
_entity_poly.type
_entity_poly.pdbx_seq_one_letter_code
_entity_poly.pdbx_strand_id
1 'polypeptide(L)'
;MKKYSLALSVLLILLVSCAPRVIRSNAGLINRLKNRGPLALSTQNPYLASNLLIAREMRNSPELAGFIKQRGAPPAIELEKSYFGPLIMHFYYPDSREHFILEDAEGAWIINGPLKLDPEKRVEVIKVVKKGTGTPALLKQQVSKNETSPLPTFNPQADKNDPFIKKLEEFDKQNNVSSK
;
A
#
# COMPACT_ATOMS: atom_id res chain seq x y z
N MET A 1 -30.25 3.93 -46.51
CA MET A 1 -29.72 4.72 -45.37
C MET A 1 -30.06 4.14 -43.98
N LYS A 2 -31.15 3.39 -43.77
CA LYS A 2 -31.52 2.85 -42.43
C LYS A 2 -30.59 1.77 -41.84
N LYS A 3 -29.78 1.08 -42.66
CA LYS A 3 -28.92 -0.04 -42.21
C LYS A 3 -27.71 0.41 -41.37
N TYR A 4 -27.17 1.62 -41.61
CA TYR A 4 -26.02 2.15 -40.86
C TYR A 4 -26.39 2.65 -39.46
N SER A 5 -27.66 3.05 -39.26
CA SER A 5 -28.16 3.53 -37.97
C SER A 5 -28.18 2.44 -36.89
N LEU A 6 -28.30 1.17 -37.28
CA LEU A 6 -28.40 0.05 -36.34
C LEU A 6 -27.01 -0.49 -35.96
N ALA A 7 -26.04 -0.41 -36.87
CA ALA A 7 -24.64 -0.74 -36.57
C ALA A 7 -23.99 0.28 -35.62
N LEU A 8 -24.33 1.58 -35.78
CA LEU A 8 -23.78 2.65 -34.95
C LEU A 8 -24.26 2.56 -33.49
N SER A 9 -25.52 2.19 -33.26
CA SER A 9 -26.06 2.05 -31.89
C SER A 9 -25.47 0.85 -31.15
N VAL A 10 -25.22 -0.27 -31.83
CA VAL A 10 -24.57 -1.46 -31.22
C VAL A 10 -23.12 -1.17 -30.86
N LEU A 11 -22.39 -0.42 -31.71
CA LEU A 11 -21.02 -0.01 -31.42
C LEU A 11 -20.94 0.94 -30.21
N LEU A 12 -21.92 1.85 -30.05
CA LEU A 12 -21.96 2.76 -28.91
C LEU A 12 -22.22 2.02 -27.58
N ILE A 13 -23.03 0.97 -27.59
CA ILE A 13 -23.34 0.17 -26.38
C ILE A 13 -22.11 -0.62 -25.92
N LEU A 14 -21.28 -1.11 -26.84
CA LEU A 14 -20.07 -1.86 -26.50
C LEU A 14 -18.99 -0.98 -25.85
N LEU A 15 -18.95 0.31 -26.17
CA LEU A 15 -17.97 1.25 -25.58
C LEU A 15 -18.31 1.65 -24.13
N VAL A 16 -19.56 1.50 -23.68
CA VAL A 16 -19.98 1.87 -22.31
C VAL A 16 -19.66 0.77 -21.28
N SER A 17 -19.36 -0.47 -21.71
CA SER A 17 -19.21 -1.61 -20.80
C SER A 17 -17.82 -1.81 -20.19
N CYS A 18 -16.83 -0.98 -20.55
CA CYS A 18 -15.46 -1.05 -20.02
C CYS A 18 -15.17 -0.01 -18.93
N ALA A 19 -16.18 0.43 -18.17
CA ALA A 19 -15.93 1.24 -16.99
C ALA A 19 -15.28 0.34 -15.91
N PRO A 20 -14.00 0.55 -15.53
CA PRO A 20 -13.42 -0.18 -14.41
C PRO A 20 -14.24 0.16 -13.17
N ARG A 21 -14.96 -0.83 -12.62
CA ARG A 21 -15.61 -0.70 -11.32
C ARG A 21 -14.52 -0.62 -10.25
N VAL A 22 -14.04 0.60 -9.99
CA VAL A 22 -13.26 0.87 -8.80
C VAL A 22 -14.24 0.91 -7.63
N ILE A 23 -14.53 -0.27 -7.06
CA ILE A 23 -15.37 -0.39 -5.88
C ILE A 23 -14.58 0.20 -4.69
N ARG A 24 -14.66 1.52 -4.49
CA ARG A 24 -14.19 2.17 -3.26
C ARG A 24 -15.21 1.92 -2.14
N SER A 25 -15.33 0.67 -1.67
CA SER A 25 -16.31 0.20 -0.66
C SER A 25 -16.20 0.85 0.73
N ASN A 26 -15.41 1.91 0.89
CA ASN A 26 -15.03 2.46 2.20
C ASN A 26 -15.11 3.98 2.28
N ALA A 27 -15.81 4.62 1.33
CA ALA A 27 -16.15 6.03 1.44
C ALA A 27 -16.78 6.36 2.79
N GLY A 28 -17.56 5.44 3.39
CA GLY A 28 -18.16 5.61 4.71
C GLY A 28 -17.15 5.79 5.86
N LEU A 29 -16.09 4.97 5.93
CA LEU A 29 -15.10 5.06 7.00
C LEU A 29 -14.27 6.34 6.86
N ILE A 30 -13.74 6.61 5.66
CA ILE A 30 -12.97 7.82 5.37
C ILE A 30 -13.82 9.07 5.64
N ASN A 31 -15.08 9.10 5.22
CA ASN A 31 -15.96 10.24 5.47
C ASN A 31 -16.24 10.50 6.95
N ARG A 32 -16.17 9.48 7.81
CA ARG A 32 -16.34 9.63 9.27
C ARG A 32 -15.09 10.15 9.95
N LEU A 33 -13.92 9.75 9.44
CA LEU A 33 -12.61 10.04 10.04
C LEU A 33 -11.95 11.33 9.51
N LYS A 34 -12.26 11.74 8.28
CA LYS A 34 -11.68 12.95 7.68
C LYS A 34 -12.01 14.20 8.51
N ASN A 35 -11.05 15.10 8.61
CA ASN A 35 -11.14 16.41 9.24
C ASN A 35 -11.61 16.35 10.71
N ARG A 36 -11.27 15.27 11.44
CA ARG A 36 -11.61 15.08 12.86
C ARG A 36 -10.49 15.47 13.82
N GLY A 37 -9.34 15.88 13.30
CA GLY A 37 -8.11 16.03 14.07
C GLY A 37 -7.32 14.72 14.17
N PRO A 38 -6.29 14.68 15.03
CA PRO A 38 -5.49 13.49 15.26
C PRO A 38 -6.31 12.34 15.85
N LEU A 39 -6.06 11.14 15.35
CA LEU A 39 -6.65 9.87 15.75
C LEU A 39 -5.54 8.95 16.24
N ALA A 40 -5.62 8.48 17.48
CA ALA A 40 -4.66 7.50 18.00
C ALA A 40 -4.78 6.17 17.22
N LEU A 41 -3.64 5.49 17.05
CA LEU A 41 -3.62 4.06 16.75
C LEU A 41 -3.42 3.29 18.05
N SER A 42 -4.11 2.16 18.21
CA SER A 42 -4.13 1.38 19.47
C SER A 42 -3.55 -0.01 19.27
N THR A 43 -2.77 -0.50 20.22
CA THR A 43 -2.44 -1.94 20.29
C THR A 43 -3.54 -2.80 20.82
N GLN A 44 -4.22 -2.27 21.82
CA GLN A 44 -5.07 -3.04 22.68
C GLN A 44 -6.44 -3.25 22.02
N ASN A 45 -6.81 -2.37 21.09
CA ASN A 45 -8.07 -2.45 20.36
C ASN A 45 -7.83 -2.45 18.83
N PRO A 46 -7.72 -3.64 18.19
CA PRO A 46 -7.55 -3.73 16.74
C PRO A 46 -8.76 -3.21 15.94
N TYR A 47 -9.94 -3.12 16.56
CA TYR A 47 -11.18 -2.66 15.93
C TYR A 47 -11.35 -1.13 15.95
N LEU A 48 -10.35 -0.40 16.47
CA LEU A 48 -10.35 1.06 16.40
C LEU A 48 -10.41 1.50 14.92
N ALA A 49 -11.27 2.47 14.61
CA ALA A 49 -11.53 2.89 13.24
C ALA A 49 -10.25 3.32 12.48
N SER A 50 -9.31 3.98 13.18
CA SER A 50 -7.99 4.35 12.64
C SER A 50 -7.13 3.12 12.32
N ASN A 51 -7.13 2.09 13.18
CA ASN A 51 -6.42 0.84 12.93
C ASN A 51 -6.99 0.11 11.71
N LEU A 52 -8.32 0.01 11.62
CA LEU A 52 -9.00 -0.63 10.50
C LEU A 52 -8.71 0.09 9.17
N LEU A 53 -8.68 1.43 9.21
CA LEU A 53 -8.28 2.24 8.07
C LEU A 53 -6.84 1.91 7.65
N ILE A 54 -5.87 1.99 8.56
CA ILE A 54 -4.46 1.76 8.24
C ILE A 54 -4.20 0.34 7.75
N ALA A 55 -4.74 -0.67 8.42
CA ALA A 55 -4.60 -2.06 8.01
C ALA A 55 -5.14 -2.28 6.58
N ARG A 56 -6.21 -1.57 6.21
CA ARG A 56 -6.76 -1.61 4.87
C ARG A 56 -5.88 -0.89 3.85
N GLU A 57 -5.42 0.32 4.15
CA GLU A 57 -4.57 1.07 3.22
C GLU A 57 -3.23 0.34 3.00
N MET A 58 -2.65 -0.28 4.03
CA MET A 58 -1.47 -1.16 3.89
C MET A 58 -1.73 -2.38 3.01
N ARG A 59 -2.96 -2.93 3.00
CA ARG A 59 -3.32 -4.05 2.12
C ARG A 59 -3.38 -3.61 0.66
N ASN A 60 -3.81 -2.38 0.41
CA ASN A 60 -4.02 -1.87 -0.94
C ASN A 60 -2.75 -1.22 -1.53
N SER A 61 -1.85 -0.73 -0.69
CA SER A 61 -0.60 -0.09 -1.12
C SER A 61 0.62 -0.78 -0.49
N PRO A 62 1.39 -1.53 -1.31
CA PRO A 62 2.66 -2.11 -0.90
C PRO A 62 3.67 -1.08 -0.37
N GLU A 63 3.66 0.14 -0.92
CA GLU A 63 4.52 1.26 -0.51
C GLU A 63 4.24 1.65 0.93
N LEU A 64 2.96 1.82 1.28
CA LEU A 64 2.54 2.13 2.65
C LEU A 64 2.90 1.00 3.62
N ALA A 65 2.68 -0.25 3.21
CA ALA A 65 3.06 -1.40 4.02
C ALA A 65 4.58 -1.46 4.26
N GLY A 66 5.38 -1.24 3.22
CA GLY A 66 6.84 -1.17 3.30
C GLY A 66 7.32 -0.04 4.21
N PHE A 67 6.73 1.15 4.07
CA PHE A 67 7.03 2.29 4.92
C PHE A 67 6.77 2.00 6.40
N ILE A 68 5.58 1.47 6.74
CA ILE A 68 5.25 1.12 8.14
C ILE A 68 6.14 0.00 8.66
N LYS A 69 6.52 -0.97 7.83
CA LYS A 69 7.45 -2.05 8.22
C LYS A 69 8.85 -1.51 8.55
N GLN A 70 9.35 -0.54 7.79
CA GLN A 70 10.68 0.04 7.99
C GLN A 70 10.71 1.07 9.11
N ARG A 71 9.73 1.98 9.16
CA ARG A 71 9.70 3.10 10.09
C ARG A 71 9.03 2.77 11.43
N GLY A 72 8.17 1.77 11.45
CA GLY A 72 7.23 1.49 12.54
C GLY A 72 5.88 2.17 12.30
N ALA A 73 4.86 1.69 12.99
CA ALA A 73 3.53 2.29 12.90
C ALA A 73 3.49 3.63 13.67
N PRO A 74 2.83 4.67 13.11
CA PRO A 74 2.73 5.95 13.79
C PRO A 74 1.86 5.83 15.06
N PRO A 75 2.16 6.57 16.14
CA PRO A 75 1.27 6.67 17.29
C PRO A 75 -0.11 7.27 16.99
N ALA A 76 -0.16 8.21 16.05
CA ALA A 76 -1.40 8.86 15.64
C ALA A 76 -1.37 9.21 14.15
N ILE A 77 -2.57 9.28 13.57
CA ILE A 77 -2.79 9.69 12.19
C ILE A 77 -3.83 10.79 12.14
N GLU A 78 -3.79 11.63 11.11
CA GLU A 78 -4.87 12.59 10.82
C GLU A 78 -5.22 12.49 9.35
N LEU A 79 -6.51 12.53 9.05
CA LEU A 79 -7.01 12.44 7.69
C LEU A 79 -7.57 13.80 7.29
N GLU A 80 -7.08 14.33 6.19
CA GLU A 80 -7.58 15.55 5.58
C GLU A 80 -8.09 15.23 4.18
N LYS A 81 -9.28 15.74 3.85
CA LYS A 81 -9.79 15.63 2.49
C LYS A 81 -10.52 16.90 2.09
N SER A 82 -9.92 17.62 1.16
CA SER A 82 -10.53 18.74 0.46
C SER A 82 -11.65 18.25 -0.48
N TYR A 83 -12.61 19.11 -0.80
CA TYR A 83 -13.79 18.74 -1.60
C TYR A 83 -13.42 18.20 -2.99
N PHE A 84 -12.40 18.79 -3.62
CA PHE A 84 -11.86 18.38 -4.93
C PHE A 84 -10.40 17.92 -4.87
N GLY A 85 -9.87 17.69 -3.67
CA GLY A 85 -8.47 17.33 -3.46
C GLY A 85 -8.27 15.83 -3.23
N PRO A 86 -7.00 15.38 -3.30
CA PRO A 86 -6.62 14.03 -2.89
C PRO A 86 -6.92 13.83 -1.40
N LEU A 87 -6.95 12.56 -0.99
CA LEU A 87 -6.94 12.23 0.43
C LEU A 87 -5.52 12.41 0.95
N ILE A 88 -5.37 13.22 1.99
CA ILE A 88 -4.11 13.45 2.68
C ILE A 88 -4.17 12.75 4.04
N MET A 89 -3.11 12.03 4.38
CA MET A 89 -2.96 11.39 5.67
C MET A 89 -1.65 11.82 6.32
N HIS A 90 -1.73 12.40 7.51
CA HIS A 90 -0.55 12.77 8.29
C HIS A 90 -0.20 11.64 9.26
N PHE A 91 1.06 11.22 9.25
CA PHE A 91 1.60 10.28 10.23
C PHE A 91 2.44 11.03 11.25
N TYR A 92 2.02 10.99 12.52
CA TYR A 92 2.69 11.73 13.59
C TYR A 92 3.57 10.84 14.45
N TYR A 93 4.83 11.26 14.64
CA TYR A 93 5.81 10.64 15.53
C TYR A 93 6.23 11.65 16.61
N PRO A 94 5.44 11.80 17.70
CA PRO A 94 5.66 12.85 18.69
C PRO A 94 6.98 12.71 19.48
N ASP A 95 7.53 11.50 19.56
CA ASP A 95 8.79 11.21 20.25
C ASP A 95 9.99 11.76 19.47
N SER A 96 10.02 11.55 18.15
CA SER A 96 11.07 12.10 17.26
C SER A 96 10.78 13.54 16.82
N ARG A 97 9.61 14.11 17.15
CA ARG A 97 9.15 15.44 16.73
C ARG A 97 9.05 15.57 15.21
N GLU A 98 8.62 14.50 14.56
CA GLU A 98 8.50 14.45 13.10
C GLU A 98 7.09 14.03 12.69
N HIS A 99 6.73 14.39 11.46
CA HIS A 99 5.58 13.85 10.80
C HIS A 99 5.85 13.62 9.31
N PHE A 100 5.01 12.80 8.70
CA PHE A 100 5.02 12.52 7.27
C PHE A 100 3.66 12.87 6.69
N ILE A 101 3.65 13.35 5.45
CA ILE A 101 2.44 13.65 4.70
C ILE A 101 2.32 12.60 3.61
N LEU A 102 1.21 11.87 3.62
CA LEU A 102 0.91 10.84 2.66
C LEU A 102 -0.24 11.33 1.78
N GLU A 103 -0.07 11.32 0.47
CA GLU A 103 -1.08 11.75 -0.51
C GLU A 103 -1.55 10.57 -1.36
N ASP A 104 -2.87 10.35 -1.43
CA ASP A 104 -3.50 9.32 -2.29
C ASP A 104 -3.48 9.76 -3.76
N ALA A 105 -2.57 9.18 -4.53
CA ALA A 105 -2.47 9.31 -5.98
C ALA A 105 -3.00 8.03 -6.64
N GLU A 106 -4.32 7.97 -6.82
CA GLU A 106 -5.00 6.87 -7.53
C GLU A 106 -4.76 5.47 -6.93
N GLY A 107 -4.62 5.36 -5.61
CA GLY A 107 -4.39 4.10 -4.90
C GLY A 107 -2.93 3.83 -4.57
N ALA A 108 -2.00 4.66 -5.04
CA ALA A 108 -0.63 4.71 -4.55
C ALA A 108 -0.48 5.85 -3.53
N TRP A 109 0.27 5.61 -2.45
CA TRP A 109 0.57 6.65 -1.47
C TRP A 109 1.92 7.31 -1.78
N ILE A 110 1.91 8.60 -2.05
CA ILE A 110 3.12 9.42 -2.16
C ILE A 110 3.50 9.88 -0.76
N ILE A 111 4.68 9.49 -0.27
CA ILE A 111 5.12 9.75 1.11
C ILE A 111 6.15 10.88 1.12
N ASN A 112 5.80 11.99 1.75
CA ASN A 112 6.65 13.17 1.89
C ASN A 112 7.10 13.33 3.35
N GLY A 113 8.41 13.46 3.58
CA GLY A 113 8.99 13.69 4.91
C GLY A 113 10.35 13.01 5.12
N PRO A 114 10.88 13.05 6.36
CA PRO A 114 10.26 13.60 7.56
C PRO A 114 10.18 15.14 7.55
N LEU A 115 9.10 15.68 8.12
CA LEU A 115 8.92 17.11 8.38
C LEU A 115 8.89 17.37 9.88
N LYS A 116 9.38 18.53 10.31
CA LYS A 116 9.35 18.93 11.73
C LYS A 116 7.90 19.07 12.19
N LEU A 117 7.56 18.40 13.30
CA LEU A 117 6.25 18.52 13.93
C LEU A 117 6.18 19.82 14.73
N ASP A 118 5.15 20.61 14.44
CA ASP A 118 4.88 21.85 15.16
C ASP A 118 4.69 21.60 16.68
N PRO A 119 5.24 22.44 17.57
CA PRO A 119 5.14 22.22 19.02
C PRO A 119 3.70 22.17 19.55
N GLU A 120 2.79 22.98 19.03
CA GLU A 120 1.39 23.00 19.47
C GLU A 120 0.69 21.72 19.01
N LYS A 121 0.90 21.36 17.72
CA LYS A 121 0.37 20.12 17.17
C LYS A 121 0.90 18.89 17.90
N ARG A 122 2.18 18.90 18.32
CA ARG A 122 2.79 17.84 19.11
C ARG A 122 2.06 17.63 20.45
N VAL A 123 1.69 18.71 21.14
CA VAL A 123 0.94 18.62 22.40
C VAL A 123 -0.43 18.01 22.17
N GLU A 124 -1.12 18.41 21.10
CA GLU A 124 -2.42 17.84 20.71
C GLU A 124 -2.30 16.33 20.46
N VAL A 125 -1.33 15.91 19.64
CA VAL A 125 -1.09 14.51 19.31
C VAL A 125 -0.78 13.70 20.57
N ILE A 126 0.11 14.17 21.44
CA ILE A 126 0.45 13.48 22.69
C ILE A 126 -0.80 13.30 23.57
N LYS A 127 -1.68 14.31 23.65
CA LYS A 127 -2.94 14.22 24.41
C LYS A 127 -3.85 13.14 23.85
N VAL A 128 -3.95 13.02 22.54
CA VAL A 128 -4.76 11.97 21.88
C VAL A 128 -4.13 10.58 22.09
N VAL A 129 -2.82 10.44 21.89
CA VAL A 129 -2.10 9.17 22.10
C VAL A 129 -2.23 8.68 23.54
N LYS A 130 -2.10 9.56 24.54
CA LYS A 130 -2.27 9.21 25.96
C LYS A 130 -3.69 8.80 26.33
N LYS A 131 -4.70 9.31 25.63
CA LYS A 131 -6.10 8.91 25.79
C LYS A 131 -6.40 7.58 25.08
N GLY A 132 -5.67 7.27 24.02
CA GLY A 132 -5.72 5.97 23.35
C GLY A 132 -5.20 4.88 24.27
N THR A 133 -5.95 3.78 24.38
CA THR A 133 -5.54 2.61 25.18
C THR A 133 -4.37 1.90 24.48
N GLY A 134 -3.14 2.19 24.91
CA GLY A 134 -1.92 1.47 24.55
C GLY A 134 -1.10 2.04 23.38
N THR A 135 0.23 1.92 23.47
CA THR A 135 1.20 2.23 22.39
C THR A 135 1.00 1.30 21.20
N PRO A 136 0.96 1.75 19.94
CA PRO A 136 0.66 0.89 18.78
C PRO A 136 1.72 -0.20 18.53
N ALA A 137 1.24 -1.40 18.22
CA ALA A 137 1.96 -2.61 17.84
C ALA A 137 1.13 -3.22 16.73
N LEU A 138 0.88 -2.39 15.72
CA LEU A 138 0.63 -2.92 14.40
C LEU A 138 1.86 -3.78 14.06
N LEU A 139 1.63 -5.08 13.86
CA LEU A 139 2.58 -6.05 13.31
C LEU A 139 3.56 -6.78 14.27
N LYS A 140 3.25 -7.03 15.55
CA LYS A 140 4.00 -8.10 16.28
C LYS A 140 3.56 -9.53 15.93
N GLN A 141 2.41 -9.71 15.25
CA GLN A 141 1.94 -10.96 14.63
C GLN A 141 1.88 -10.67 13.11
N GLN A 142 2.58 -11.30 12.16
CA GLN A 142 2.96 -12.71 12.01
C GLN A 142 4.30 -12.88 11.22
N VAL A 143 5.37 -12.16 11.55
CA VAL A 143 6.72 -12.52 11.04
C VAL A 143 7.34 -13.64 11.90
N SER A 144 6.70 -14.01 13.02
CA SER A 144 7.14 -15.14 13.83
C SER A 144 6.43 -16.42 13.38
N LYS A 145 7.19 -17.28 12.68
CA LYS A 145 7.16 -18.75 12.74
C LYS A 145 6.58 -19.60 11.60
N ASN A 146 6.33 -19.08 10.38
CA ASN A 146 5.97 -19.97 9.24
C ASN A 146 6.83 -19.86 7.96
N GLU A 147 7.87 -19.03 7.91
CA GLU A 147 8.84 -19.06 6.79
C GLU A 147 10.28 -18.94 7.30
N THR A 148 10.73 -20.00 7.95
CA THR A 148 12.07 -20.51 7.64
C THR A 148 11.88 -21.81 6.88
N SER A 149 11.10 -21.77 5.79
CA SER A 149 11.49 -22.60 4.67
C SER A 149 12.91 -22.13 4.34
N PRO A 150 13.93 -23.00 4.38
CA PRO A 150 15.24 -22.59 3.91
C PRO A 150 15.04 -21.92 2.56
N LEU A 151 15.65 -20.74 2.37
CA LEU A 151 15.84 -20.18 1.03
C LEU A 151 16.11 -21.37 0.12
N PRO A 152 15.38 -21.56 -0.99
CA PRO A 152 15.69 -22.63 -1.92
C PRO A 152 17.19 -22.52 -2.14
N THR A 153 17.92 -23.47 -1.57
CA THR A 153 19.35 -23.48 -1.67
C THR A 153 19.51 -23.68 -3.15
N PHE A 154 19.95 -22.64 -3.85
CA PHE A 154 20.24 -22.75 -5.27
C PHE A 154 21.25 -23.87 -5.33
N ASN A 155 20.78 -25.06 -5.68
CA ASN A 155 21.58 -26.23 -5.85
C ASN A 155 21.92 -26.19 -7.34
N PRO A 156 23.05 -25.61 -7.74
CA PRO A 156 23.45 -25.55 -9.15
C PRO A 156 23.60 -26.93 -9.79
N GLN A 157 23.43 -28.02 -9.03
CA GLN A 157 23.42 -29.39 -9.55
C GLN A 157 22.03 -29.99 -9.77
N ALA A 158 20.95 -29.35 -9.35
CA ALA A 158 19.62 -29.98 -9.36
C ALA A 158 18.91 -29.98 -10.72
N ASP A 159 19.42 -29.31 -11.76
CA ASP A 159 18.72 -29.30 -13.04
C ASP A 159 19.62 -29.38 -14.28
N LYS A 160 20.48 -30.41 -14.32
CA LYS A 160 21.15 -30.81 -15.58
C LYS A 160 20.21 -31.49 -16.58
N ASN A 161 18.96 -31.72 -16.19
CA ASN A 161 17.96 -32.37 -17.04
C ASN A 161 16.88 -31.40 -17.55
N ASP A 162 16.96 -30.11 -17.22
CA ASP A 162 16.09 -29.09 -17.78
C ASP A 162 16.22 -29.09 -19.31
N PRO A 163 15.14 -29.39 -20.06
CA PRO A 163 15.16 -29.30 -21.51
C PRO A 163 15.51 -27.89 -22.01
N PHE A 164 15.33 -26.85 -21.21
CA PHE A 164 15.72 -25.48 -21.54
C PHE A 164 17.24 -25.29 -21.52
N ILE A 165 17.94 -25.83 -20.53
CA ILE A 165 19.41 -25.75 -20.42
C ILE A 165 20.07 -26.56 -21.55
N LYS A 166 19.53 -27.74 -21.89
CA LYS A 166 19.99 -28.52 -23.05
C LYS A 166 19.84 -27.75 -24.37
N LYS A 167 18.73 -27.02 -24.53
CA LYS A 167 18.49 -26.20 -25.72
C LYS A 167 19.43 -25.00 -25.83
N LEU A 168 19.84 -24.41 -24.70
CA LEU A 168 20.85 -23.35 -24.66
C LEU A 168 22.25 -23.85 -25.03
N GLU A 169 22.67 -25.02 -24.52
CA GLU A 169 23.97 -25.60 -24.87
C GLU A 169 24.06 -26.03 -26.35
N GLU A 170 22.96 -26.49 -26.96
CA GLU A 170 22.90 -26.78 -28.40
C GLU A 170 23.03 -25.51 -29.25
N PHE A 171 22.46 -24.39 -28.80
CA PHE A 171 22.52 -23.11 -29.50
C PHE A 171 23.95 -22.55 -29.53
N ASP A 172 24.69 -22.63 -28.42
CA ASP A 172 26.08 -22.16 -28.36
C ASP A 172 27.02 -23.03 -29.21
N LYS A 173 26.78 -24.34 -29.31
CA LYS A 173 27.56 -25.21 -30.21
C LYS A 173 27.35 -24.89 -31.68
N GLN A 174 26.15 -24.49 -32.11
CA GLN A 174 25.92 -24.09 -33.50
C GLN A 174 26.60 -22.77 -33.86
N ASN A 175 26.70 -21.83 -32.92
CA ASN A 175 27.28 -20.51 -33.20
C ASN A 175 28.82 -20.50 -33.17
N ASN A 176 29.47 -21.48 -32.55
CA ASN A 176 30.93 -21.50 -32.41
C ASN A 176 31.69 -22.22 -33.55
N VAL A 177 30.97 -22.68 -34.60
CA VAL A 177 31.58 -23.36 -35.77
C VAL A 177 31.90 -22.38 -36.91
N SER A 178 31.44 -21.13 -36.86
CA SER A 178 31.59 -20.17 -37.97
C SER A 178 32.86 -19.30 -37.92
N SER A 179 33.83 -19.63 -37.06
CA SER A 179 35.04 -18.81 -36.84
C SER A 179 36.35 -19.56 -37.09
N LYS A 180 36.39 -20.41 -38.13
CA LYS A 180 37.63 -20.99 -38.66
C LYS A 180 37.67 -20.88 -40.18
#